data_AF-U5DKF9-F1
#
_entry.id   AF-U5DKF9-F1
#
_cell.length_a   1.000
_cell.length_b   1.000
_cell.length_c   1.000
_cell.angle_alpha   90.00
_cell.angle_beta   90.00
_cell.angle_gamma   90.00
#
_symmetry.space_group_name_H-M   'P 1'
#
loop_
_entity.id
_entity.type
_entity.pdbx_description
1 polymer ?
#
loop_
_entity_poly.entity_id
_entity_poly.type
_entity_poly.pdbx_seq_one_letter_code
_entity_poly.pdbx_strand_id
1 'polypeptide(L)'
;MDLSTIAMAFPLSIGVERAVSAILLGALLPGLTDSLFSTQGIMVMLLVAYAGAMWMFLTSAPKVYTMMVSDLEVAREFYEGVLCLSAADVPLHYYYNYEQTLGTAGVDPLYMPLNSTVPVGTGTMPDGLWYQLKKNTQLHVIAGANPSRVNPSRPEADRRERHRHVCFDRKCLDQVLGRVRARRLKYKIRRTKPLNFLVKDLSDRVIEMAEVTD
;
A
#
# COMPACT_ATOMS: atom_id res chain seq x y z
N MET A 1 -36.27 -8.66 69.00
CA MET A 1 -35.90 -7.54 68.11
C MET A 1 -35.08 -8.19 66.99
N ASP A 2 -35.53 -8.46 65.77
CA ASP A 2 -36.68 -8.05 64.95
C ASP A 2 -37.04 -9.25 64.04
N LEU A 3 -38.28 -9.66 63.75
CA LEU A 3 -39.36 -9.04 62.97
C LEU A 3 -39.01 -8.66 61.51
N SER A 4 -39.24 -9.65 60.63
CA SER A 4 -39.99 -9.52 59.37
C SER A 4 -39.32 -8.89 58.15
N THR A 5 -39.61 -9.48 56.98
CA THR A 5 -40.21 -8.81 55.81
C THR A 5 -39.51 -9.03 54.45
N ILE A 6 -40.09 -10.00 53.73
CA ILE A 6 -40.64 -9.92 52.37
C ILE A 6 -39.71 -10.00 51.14
N ALA A 7 -40.20 -10.86 50.25
CA ALA A 7 -39.81 -11.24 48.92
C ALA A 7 -39.89 -10.14 47.83
N MET A 8 -39.41 -10.55 46.65
CA MET A 8 -39.71 -10.07 45.29
C MET A 8 -38.92 -8.88 44.73
N ALA A 9 -38.23 -9.12 43.61
CA ALA A 9 -38.49 -8.39 42.36
C ALA A 9 -37.70 -8.98 41.16
N PHE A 10 -38.44 -9.28 40.10
CA PHE A 10 -38.00 -9.58 38.73
C PHE A 10 -37.16 -8.45 38.11
N PRO A 11 -36.25 -8.72 37.14
CA PRO A 11 -35.71 -7.67 36.30
C PRO A 11 -36.65 -7.44 35.10
N LEU A 12 -37.26 -6.26 35.03
CA LEU A 12 -37.99 -5.76 33.87
C LEU A 12 -37.46 -4.35 33.55
N SER A 13 -36.33 -4.30 32.85
CA SER A 13 -35.77 -3.05 32.31
C SER A 13 -35.21 -3.32 30.92
N ILE A 14 -36.13 -3.54 29.97
CA ILE A 14 -35.88 -3.55 28.53
C ILE A 14 -36.96 -2.65 27.94
N GLY A 15 -36.72 -1.34 27.88
CA GLY A 15 -37.75 -0.43 27.34
C GLY A 15 -37.36 1.03 27.17
N VAL A 16 -36.40 1.55 27.94
CA VAL A 16 -36.12 3.00 27.93
C VAL A 16 -35.08 3.40 26.87
N GLU A 17 -34.10 2.55 26.59
CA GLU A 17 -32.98 2.84 25.66
C GLU A 17 -33.42 3.03 24.19
N ARG A 18 -34.50 2.38 23.76
CA ARG A 18 -34.97 2.43 22.36
C ARG A 18 -35.77 3.69 22.02
N ALA A 19 -36.36 4.36 23.00
CA ALA A 19 -37.17 5.55 22.76
C ALA A 19 -36.31 6.81 22.54
N VAL A 20 -35.19 6.93 23.25
CA VAL A 20 -34.29 8.10 23.17
C VAL A 20 -33.65 8.24 21.79
N SER A 21 -33.33 7.10 21.14
CA SER A 21 -32.70 7.10 19.81
C SER A 21 -33.66 7.48 18.68
N ALA A 22 -34.97 7.23 18.83
CA ALA A 22 -35.97 7.59 17.82
C ALA A 22 -36.37 9.07 17.88
N ILE A 23 -36.37 9.66 19.09
CA ILE A 23 -36.72 11.07 19.31
C ILE A 23 -35.59 12.01 18.81
N LEU A 24 -34.32 11.63 18.97
CA LEU A 24 -33.18 12.39 18.44
C LEU A 24 -33.12 12.41 16.90
N LEU A 25 -33.55 11.34 16.25
CA LEU A 25 -33.56 11.25 14.78
C LEU A 25 -34.82 11.89 14.15
N GLY A 26 -35.95 11.90 14.86
CA GLY A 26 -37.22 12.47 14.41
C GLY A 26 -37.35 13.99 14.61
N ALA A 27 -36.69 14.57 15.61
CA ALA A 27 -36.76 16.02 15.90
C ALA A 27 -35.87 16.88 14.97
N LEU A 28 -34.96 16.27 14.20
CA LEU A 28 -34.06 16.99 13.28
C LEU A 28 -34.66 17.22 11.88
N LEU A 29 -35.78 16.56 11.56
CA LEU A 29 -36.31 16.48 10.20
C LEU A 29 -37.33 17.57 9.79
N PRO A 30 -38.19 18.14 10.66
CA PRO A 30 -39.28 19.01 10.18
C PRO A 30 -38.87 20.46 9.86
N GLY A 31 -37.60 20.86 10.10
CA GLY A 31 -37.08 22.21 9.80
C GLY A 31 -36.00 22.26 8.71
N LEU A 32 -35.67 21.13 8.08
CA LEU A 32 -34.59 21.05 7.09
C LEU A 32 -34.94 21.74 5.77
N THR A 33 -36.19 21.71 5.30
CA THR A 33 -36.52 22.22 3.95
C THR A 33 -36.31 23.73 3.80
N ASP A 34 -36.64 24.53 4.82
CA ASP A 34 -36.45 25.99 4.80
C ASP A 34 -35.03 26.41 5.23
N SER A 35 -34.32 25.55 5.97
CA SER A 35 -32.95 25.80 6.44
C SER A 35 -31.88 25.33 5.45
N LEU A 36 -32.19 24.41 4.53
CA LEU A 36 -31.27 23.89 3.51
C LEU A 36 -30.77 24.95 2.53
N PHE A 37 -31.57 25.99 2.27
CA PHE A 37 -31.21 27.14 1.40
C PHE A 37 -30.80 28.40 2.18
N SER A 38 -30.71 28.34 3.51
CA SER A 38 -30.20 29.44 4.34
C SER A 38 -28.67 29.53 4.24
N THR A 39 -28.08 30.72 4.44
CA THR A 39 -26.61 30.93 4.42
C THR A 39 -25.88 29.98 5.38
N GLN A 40 -26.48 29.69 6.53
CA GLN A 40 -25.95 28.74 7.51
C GLN A 40 -26.09 27.27 7.05
N GLY A 41 -27.19 26.92 6.38
CA GLY A 41 -27.39 25.60 5.79
C GLY A 41 -26.41 25.32 4.65
N ILE A 42 -26.20 26.31 3.77
CA ILE A 42 -25.20 26.25 2.69
C ILE A 42 -23.79 26.08 3.26
N MET A 43 -23.44 26.81 4.32
CA MET A 43 -22.13 26.68 4.99
C MET A 43 -21.91 25.26 5.53
N VAL A 44 -22.92 24.66 6.17
CA VAL A 44 -22.82 23.27 6.67
C VAL A 44 -22.75 22.28 5.52
N MET A 45 -23.54 22.46 4.45
CA MET A 45 -23.51 21.61 3.26
C MET A 45 -22.16 21.65 2.54
N LEU A 46 -21.53 22.82 2.44
CA LEU A 46 -20.18 22.96 1.89
C LEU A 46 -19.15 22.21 2.74
N LEU A 47 -19.27 22.27 4.06
CA LEU A 47 -18.36 21.60 4.99
C LEU A 47 -18.49 20.07 4.90
N VAL A 48 -19.74 19.56 4.82
CA VAL A 48 -20.01 18.14 4.58
C VAL A 48 -19.52 17.70 3.19
N ALA A 49 -19.76 18.50 2.15
CA ALA A 49 -19.28 18.21 0.79
C ALA A 49 -17.75 18.15 0.74
N TYR A 50 -17.07 19.09 1.40
CA TYR A 50 -15.60 19.10 1.49
C TYR A 50 -15.07 17.89 2.26
N ALA A 51 -15.65 17.58 3.43
CA ALA A 51 -15.27 16.42 4.21
C ALA A 51 -15.48 15.11 3.41
N GLY A 52 -16.61 15.00 2.70
CA GLY A 52 -16.90 13.87 1.83
C GLY A 52 -15.91 13.75 0.67
N ALA A 53 -15.60 14.86 0.00
CA ALA A 53 -14.60 14.90 -1.07
C ALA A 53 -13.21 14.49 -0.57
N MET A 54 -12.79 15.00 0.60
CA MET A 54 -11.51 14.66 1.22
C MET A 54 -11.46 13.18 1.62
N TRP A 55 -12.54 12.63 2.16
CA TRP A 55 -12.63 11.20 2.47
C TRP A 55 -12.48 10.33 1.21
N MET A 56 -13.19 10.67 0.12
CA MET A 56 -13.06 9.97 -1.16
C MET A 56 -11.64 10.08 -1.72
N PHE A 57 -10.99 11.24 -1.60
CA PHE A 57 -9.62 11.44 -2.03
C PHE A 57 -8.63 10.56 -1.27
N LEU A 58 -8.67 10.59 0.07
CA LEU A 58 -7.76 9.81 0.92
C LEU A 58 -7.96 8.30 0.74
N THR A 59 -9.20 7.84 0.57
CA THR A 59 -9.49 6.42 0.33
C THR A 59 -9.09 5.95 -1.06
N SER A 60 -9.04 6.87 -2.03
CA SER A 60 -8.63 6.58 -3.42
C SER A 60 -7.12 6.58 -3.63
N ALA A 61 -6.34 7.01 -2.63
CA ALA A 61 -4.90 7.17 -2.76
C ALA A 61 -4.21 5.87 -3.26
N PRO A 62 -3.34 5.97 -4.28
CA PRO A 62 -2.60 4.83 -4.79
C PRO A 62 -1.63 4.32 -3.73
N LYS A 63 -1.59 3.00 -3.55
CA LYS A 63 -0.67 2.35 -2.62
C LYS A 63 0.56 1.87 -3.36
N VAL A 64 1.74 2.17 -2.83
CA VAL A 64 3.01 1.68 -3.38
C VAL A 64 3.62 0.70 -2.40
N TYR A 65 3.96 -0.49 -2.89
CA TYR A 65 4.69 -1.48 -2.13
C TYR A 65 6.11 -1.61 -2.64
N THR A 66 7.08 -1.66 -1.74
CA THR A 66 8.48 -1.90 -2.09
C THR A 66 8.83 -3.36 -1.84
N MET A 67 9.40 -3.99 -2.87
CA MET A 67 9.94 -5.33 -2.80
C MET A 67 11.42 -5.28 -3.12
N MET A 68 12.23 -5.74 -2.17
CA MET A 68 13.67 -5.87 -2.34
C MET A 68 13.98 -7.23 -2.94
N VAL A 69 14.78 -7.27 -3.99
CA VAL A 69 15.14 -8.49 -4.69
C VAL A 69 16.65 -8.67 -4.74
N SER A 70 17.09 -9.92 -4.84
CA SER A 70 18.51 -10.28 -4.97
C SER A 70 19.10 -9.94 -6.34
N ASP A 71 18.29 -10.07 -7.39
CA ASP A 71 18.67 -9.93 -8.80
C ASP A 71 17.48 -9.33 -9.57
N LEU A 72 17.69 -8.20 -10.25
CA LEU A 72 16.63 -7.46 -10.94
C LEU A 72 16.25 -8.11 -12.28
N GLU A 73 17.19 -8.72 -12.99
CA GLU A 73 16.93 -9.39 -14.27
C GLU A 73 16.02 -10.59 -14.07
N VAL A 74 16.31 -11.40 -13.05
CA VAL A 74 15.46 -12.54 -12.69
C VAL A 74 14.09 -12.07 -12.18
N ALA A 75 14.06 -10.97 -11.44
CA ALA A 75 12.80 -10.35 -11.01
C ALA A 75 11.96 -9.93 -12.21
N ARG A 76 12.56 -9.26 -13.20
CA ARG A 76 11.92 -8.76 -14.41
C ARG A 76 11.25 -9.91 -15.17
N GLU A 77 12.00 -10.97 -15.43
CA GLU A 77 11.48 -12.16 -16.12
C GLU A 77 10.32 -12.81 -15.34
N PHE A 78 10.42 -12.88 -14.02
CA PHE A 78 9.36 -13.44 -13.18
C PHE A 78 8.10 -12.55 -13.15
N TYR A 79 8.23 -11.24 -12.96
CA TYR A 79 7.09 -10.34 -12.84
C TYR A 79 6.42 -10.07 -14.19
N GLU A 80 7.18 -9.87 -15.26
CA GLU A 80 6.66 -9.58 -16.60
C GLU A 80 6.37 -10.84 -17.41
N GLY A 81 7.26 -11.83 -17.38
CA GLY A 81 7.08 -13.05 -18.15
C GLY A 81 6.04 -13.96 -17.51
N VAL A 82 6.19 -14.24 -16.22
CA VAL A 82 5.47 -15.35 -15.57
C VAL A 82 4.19 -14.86 -14.91
N LEU A 83 4.26 -13.76 -14.17
CA LEU A 83 3.08 -13.13 -13.57
C LEU A 83 2.33 -12.22 -14.55
N CYS A 84 2.98 -11.80 -15.65
CA CYS A 84 2.55 -10.78 -16.60
C CYS A 84 1.90 -9.58 -15.91
N LEU A 85 2.65 -8.99 -14.99
CA LEU A 85 2.32 -7.67 -14.46
C LEU A 85 2.56 -6.63 -15.55
N SER A 86 1.66 -5.65 -15.62
CA SER A 86 1.87 -4.50 -16.51
C SER A 86 3.01 -3.68 -15.94
N ALA A 87 4.00 -3.35 -16.78
CA ALA A 87 4.94 -2.29 -16.47
C ALA A 87 4.12 -1.02 -16.19
N ALA A 88 4.49 -0.32 -15.13
CA ALA A 88 3.91 0.95 -14.76
C ALA A 88 4.98 2.03 -14.97
N ASP A 89 4.59 3.14 -15.58
CA ASP A 89 5.48 4.28 -15.65
C ASP A 89 5.77 4.80 -14.25
N VAL A 90 7.02 5.17 -14.04
CA VAL A 90 7.48 5.55 -12.72
C VAL A 90 6.76 6.83 -12.27
N PRO A 91 6.19 6.90 -11.05
CA PRO A 91 5.57 8.14 -10.52
C PRO A 91 6.56 9.30 -10.30
N LEU A 92 7.81 9.18 -10.76
CA LEU A 92 8.95 10.03 -10.41
C LEU A 92 8.91 11.44 -11.02
N HIS A 93 8.03 11.74 -11.98
CA HIS A 93 8.00 13.08 -12.57
C HIS A 93 7.62 14.18 -11.55
N TYR A 94 7.07 13.80 -10.38
CA TYR A 94 6.71 14.74 -9.31
C TYR A 94 7.78 14.93 -8.22
N TYR A 95 8.73 14.01 -8.04
CA TYR A 95 9.59 14.02 -6.85
C TYR A 95 11.06 14.41 -7.11
N TYR A 96 11.56 14.27 -8.34
CA TYR A 96 12.99 14.53 -8.64
C TYR A 96 13.24 15.68 -9.61
N ASN A 97 12.20 16.24 -10.23
CA ASN A 97 12.33 17.45 -11.04
C ASN A 97 12.35 18.75 -10.21
N TYR A 98 12.21 18.67 -8.88
CA TYR A 98 12.31 19.85 -8.03
C TYR A 98 13.73 20.43 -8.06
N GLU A 99 14.76 19.59 -7.91
CA GLU A 99 16.16 20.01 -7.93
C GLU A 99 16.63 20.40 -9.34
N GLN A 100 16.16 19.69 -10.38
CA GLN A 100 16.55 20.01 -11.75
C GLN A 100 15.95 21.33 -12.25
N THR A 101 14.79 21.75 -11.72
CA THR A 101 14.17 23.03 -12.08
C THR A 101 14.65 24.18 -11.19
N LEU A 102 14.97 23.91 -9.91
CA LEU A 102 15.51 24.91 -8.98
C LEU A 102 17.01 25.19 -9.18
N GLY A 103 17.79 24.20 -9.65
CA GLY A 103 19.22 24.39 -9.96
C GLY A 103 19.49 25.24 -11.21
N THR A 104 18.51 25.35 -12.13
CA THR A 104 18.57 26.21 -13.32
C THR A 104 17.92 27.58 -13.15
N ALA A 105 17.28 27.86 -12.02
CA ALA A 105 16.61 29.15 -11.77
C ALA A 105 17.58 30.35 -11.60
N GLY A 106 18.90 30.11 -11.65
CA GLY A 106 19.93 31.16 -11.61
C GLY A 106 20.58 31.49 -12.95
N VAL A 107 20.28 30.76 -14.04
CA VAL A 107 20.89 30.97 -15.35
C VAL A 107 19.80 31.16 -16.39
N ASP A 108 19.68 32.40 -16.87
CA ASP A 108 18.76 32.78 -17.94
C ASP A 108 19.00 31.88 -19.17
N PRO A 109 17.99 31.12 -19.67
CA PRO A 109 18.14 30.13 -20.74
C PRO A 109 18.62 30.71 -22.09
N LEU A 110 18.72 32.04 -22.20
CA LEU A 110 19.33 32.74 -23.34
C LEU A 110 20.87 32.70 -23.36
N TYR A 111 21.53 32.32 -22.27
CA TYR A 111 22.99 32.32 -22.17
C TYR A 111 23.64 30.94 -22.19
N MET A 112 22.87 29.86 -22.30
CA MET A 112 23.42 28.51 -22.41
C MET A 112 23.70 28.17 -23.89
N PRO A 113 24.95 27.92 -24.30
CA PRO A 113 25.22 27.47 -25.66
C PRO A 113 24.52 26.13 -25.90
N LEU A 114 23.79 26.00 -27.02
CA LEU A 114 23.01 24.81 -27.41
C LEU A 114 23.84 23.50 -27.53
N ASN A 115 25.15 23.53 -27.28
CA ASN A 115 26.05 22.40 -27.42
C ASN A 115 26.50 21.76 -26.10
N SER A 116 26.02 22.23 -24.95
CA SER A 116 26.24 21.50 -23.69
C SER A 116 25.24 20.36 -23.56
N THR A 117 25.58 19.21 -24.14
CA THR A 117 25.04 17.92 -23.69
C THR A 117 25.52 17.72 -22.26
N VAL A 118 24.78 18.26 -21.29
CA VAL A 118 24.99 17.91 -19.89
C VAL A 118 24.77 16.40 -19.82
N PRO A 119 25.77 15.59 -19.46
CA PRO A 119 25.51 14.19 -19.21
C PRO A 119 24.51 14.22 -18.07
N VAL A 120 23.30 13.70 -18.33
CA VAL A 120 22.40 13.30 -17.26
C VAL A 120 23.27 12.43 -16.37
N GLY A 121 23.63 12.98 -15.21
CA GLY A 121 24.41 12.25 -14.24
C GLY A 121 23.61 11.00 -13.96
N THR A 122 24.08 9.87 -14.47
CA THR A 122 23.74 8.53 -14.01
C THR A 122 24.33 8.41 -12.60
N GLY A 123 23.83 9.24 -11.68
CA GLY A 123 23.91 8.98 -10.27
C GLY A 123 23.27 7.61 -10.11
N THR A 124 24.06 6.69 -9.59
CA THR A 124 23.79 5.25 -9.46
C THR A 124 22.61 5.02 -8.53
N MET A 125 21.41 5.41 -8.96
CA MET A 125 20.15 4.98 -8.39
C MET A 125 19.97 3.52 -8.80
N PRO A 126 19.67 2.61 -7.87
CA PRO A 126 19.34 1.24 -8.24
C PRO A 126 18.13 1.31 -9.18
N ASP A 127 18.35 0.91 -10.43
CA ASP A 127 17.36 0.95 -11.50
C ASP A 127 16.17 0.09 -11.09
N GLY A 128 15.16 0.73 -10.49
CA GLY A 128 14.02 0.06 -9.87
C GLY A 128 12.95 -0.24 -10.90
N LEU A 129 12.41 -1.45 -10.91
CA LEU A 129 11.33 -1.84 -11.81
C LEU A 129 9.98 -1.49 -11.18
N TRP A 130 9.08 -0.92 -11.97
CA TRP A 130 7.75 -0.50 -11.52
C TRP A 130 6.67 -1.30 -12.22
N TYR A 131 5.77 -1.89 -11.42
CA TYR A 131 4.70 -2.75 -11.89
C TYR A 131 3.34 -2.38 -11.30
N GLN A 132 2.28 -2.54 -12.08
CA GLN A 132 0.91 -2.38 -11.61
C GLN A 132 0.38 -3.72 -11.06
N LEU A 133 0.17 -3.81 -9.75
CA LEU A 133 -0.34 -5.02 -9.10
C LEU A 133 -1.89 -5.06 -9.06
N LYS A 134 -2.54 -3.90 -8.90
CA LYS A 134 -4.00 -3.70 -8.99
C LYS A 134 -4.30 -2.28 -9.48
N LYS A 135 -5.56 -1.94 -9.76
CA LYS A 135 -5.96 -0.61 -10.26
C LYS A 135 -5.37 0.57 -9.47
N ASN A 136 -5.31 0.48 -8.14
CA ASN A 136 -4.74 1.52 -7.27
C ASN A 136 -3.54 1.01 -6.44
N THR A 137 -2.79 0.04 -6.96
CA THR A 137 -1.64 -0.52 -6.24
C THR A 137 -0.48 -0.78 -7.18
N GLN A 138 0.64 -0.14 -6.86
CA GLN A 138 1.91 -0.28 -7.57
C GLN A 138 2.89 -1.09 -6.73
N LEU A 139 3.76 -1.80 -7.42
CA LEU A 139 4.85 -2.59 -6.89
C LEU A 139 6.15 -1.99 -7.43
N HIS A 140 6.97 -1.48 -6.53
CA HIS A 140 8.31 -1.02 -6.80
C HIS A 140 9.30 -2.13 -6.42
N VAL A 141 10.06 -2.61 -7.38
CA VAL A 141 11.04 -3.68 -7.22
C VAL A 141 12.43 -3.07 -7.27
N ILE A 142 13.18 -3.19 -6.18
CA ILE A 142 14.55 -2.66 -6.07
C ILE A 142 15.53 -3.76 -5.77
N ALA A 143 16.76 -3.65 -6.30
CA ALA A 143 17.86 -4.48 -5.83
C ALA A 143 18.18 -4.12 -4.37
N GLY A 144 18.42 -5.13 -3.53
CA GLY A 144 18.78 -4.89 -2.14
C GLY A 144 18.50 -6.02 -1.15
N ALA A 145 17.87 -7.12 -1.60
CA ALA A 145 17.78 -8.32 -0.79
C ALA A 145 19.13 -9.05 -0.81
N ASN A 146 20.14 -8.45 -0.18
CA ASN A 146 21.45 -9.07 -0.09
C ASN A 146 21.33 -10.40 0.67
N PRO A 147 21.74 -11.54 0.08
CA PRO A 147 21.77 -12.82 0.77
C PRO A 147 22.72 -12.79 1.98
N SER A 148 23.58 -11.77 2.06
CA SER A 148 24.61 -11.63 3.08
C SER A 148 24.17 -11.05 4.43
N ARG A 149 23.07 -10.27 4.48
CA ARG A 149 22.77 -9.44 5.68
C ARG A 149 21.89 -10.12 6.74
N VAL A 150 21.20 -11.20 6.40
CA VAL A 150 20.18 -11.80 7.28
C VAL A 150 20.72 -12.97 8.13
N ASN A 151 21.93 -13.46 7.88
CA ASN A 151 22.66 -14.35 8.80
C ASN A 151 24.15 -14.45 8.41
N PRO A 152 25.07 -13.78 9.14
CA PRO A 152 26.51 -13.90 8.90
C PRO A 152 27.09 -15.28 9.27
N SER A 153 26.32 -16.11 9.98
CA SER A 153 26.74 -17.41 10.52
C SER A 153 26.36 -18.63 9.65
N ARG A 154 25.77 -18.44 8.47
CA ARG A 154 25.37 -19.56 7.59
C ARG A 154 26.46 -19.87 6.56
N PRO A 155 26.89 -21.14 6.41
CA PRO A 155 27.94 -21.54 5.47
C PRO A 155 27.60 -21.13 4.02
N GLU A 156 28.58 -20.57 3.32
CA GLU A 156 28.49 -20.05 1.96
C GLU A 156 28.03 -21.10 0.91
N ALA A 157 28.19 -22.39 1.23
CA ALA A 157 27.74 -23.50 0.39
C ALA A 157 26.20 -23.64 0.30
N ASP A 158 25.44 -23.18 1.31
CA ASP A 158 23.96 -23.21 1.33
C ASP A 158 23.33 -21.92 0.77
N ARG A 159 24.16 -20.97 0.29
CA ARG A 159 23.72 -19.74 -0.41
C ARG A 159 23.46 -19.94 -1.89
N ARG A 160 23.75 -21.13 -2.42
CA ARG A 160 23.69 -21.38 -3.85
C ARG A 160 22.22 -21.40 -4.31
N GLU A 161 21.93 -20.48 -5.24
CA GLU A 161 20.80 -20.54 -6.19
C GLU A 161 19.38 -20.24 -5.68
N ARG A 162 19.21 -19.53 -4.57
CA ARG A 162 17.88 -19.05 -4.15
C ARG A 162 17.75 -17.55 -4.37
N HIS A 163 17.00 -17.18 -5.40
CA HIS A 163 16.59 -15.79 -5.60
C HIS A 163 15.62 -15.41 -4.49
N ARG A 164 15.92 -14.34 -3.76
CA ARG A 164 15.15 -13.95 -2.59
C ARG A 164 14.49 -12.60 -2.80
N HIS A 165 13.19 -12.59 -2.60
CA HIS A 165 12.32 -11.44 -2.74
C HIS A 165 11.73 -11.15 -1.37
N VAL A 166 11.97 -9.95 -0.89
CA VAL A 166 11.71 -9.54 0.48
C VAL A 166 10.79 -8.34 0.47
N CYS A 167 9.70 -8.39 1.23
CA CYS A 167 8.78 -7.27 1.36
C CYS A 167 8.47 -7.01 2.83
N PHE A 168 8.26 -5.74 3.16
CA PHE A 168 7.88 -5.31 4.50
C PHE A 168 6.39 -5.49 4.77
N ASP A 169 5.54 -5.26 3.76
CA ASP A 169 4.09 -5.40 3.94
C ASP A 169 3.61 -6.80 3.54
N ARG A 170 3.03 -7.52 4.50
CA ARG A 170 2.36 -8.80 4.27
C ARG A 170 1.30 -8.72 3.16
N LYS A 171 0.56 -7.61 3.05
CA LYS A 171 -0.48 -7.44 2.02
C LYS A 171 0.10 -7.48 0.61
N CYS A 172 1.34 -7.04 0.43
CA CYS A 172 2.03 -7.14 -0.86
C CYS A 172 2.29 -8.62 -1.21
N LEU A 173 2.82 -9.39 -0.26
CA LEU A 173 3.10 -10.81 -0.46
C LEU A 173 1.82 -11.64 -0.67
N ASP A 174 0.74 -11.33 0.05
CA ASP A 174 -0.56 -11.96 -0.17
C ASP A 174 -1.11 -11.69 -1.58
N GLN A 175 -0.92 -10.47 -2.11
CA GLN A 175 -1.32 -10.13 -3.48
C GLN A 175 -0.48 -10.86 -4.52
N VAL A 176 0.85 -10.94 -4.34
CA VAL A 176 1.73 -11.71 -5.22
C VAL A 176 1.37 -13.19 -5.18
N LEU A 177 1.15 -13.78 -3.99
CA LEU A 177 0.71 -15.16 -3.84
C LEU A 177 -0.64 -15.41 -4.51
N GLY A 178 -1.56 -14.46 -4.45
CA GLY A 178 -2.83 -14.50 -5.18
C GLY A 178 -2.62 -14.61 -6.70
N ARG A 179 -1.68 -13.84 -7.27
CA ARG A 179 -1.32 -13.93 -8.69
C ARG A 179 -0.64 -15.25 -9.05
N VAL A 180 0.27 -15.74 -8.21
CA VAL A 180 0.93 -17.05 -8.36
C VAL A 180 -0.10 -18.17 -8.42
N ARG A 181 -1.11 -18.13 -7.53
CA ARG A 181 -2.24 -19.08 -7.54
C ARG A 181 -3.09 -18.96 -8.81
N ALA A 182 -3.43 -17.74 -9.23
CA ALA A 182 -4.21 -17.50 -10.45
C ALA A 182 -3.50 -18.03 -11.71
N ARG A 183 -2.16 -17.94 -11.74
CA ARG A 183 -1.30 -18.48 -12.81
C ARG A 183 -1.03 -19.99 -12.68
N ARG A 184 -1.58 -20.66 -11.65
CA ARG A 184 -1.38 -22.09 -11.37
C ARG A 184 0.10 -22.51 -11.24
N LEU A 185 0.95 -21.60 -10.77
CA LEU A 185 2.37 -21.90 -10.53
C LEU A 185 2.53 -22.81 -9.31
N LYS A 186 3.59 -23.64 -9.31
CA LYS A 186 3.92 -24.49 -8.17
C LYS A 186 4.45 -23.62 -7.03
N TYR A 187 3.79 -23.65 -5.87
CA TYR A 187 4.22 -22.91 -4.70
C TYR A 187 4.18 -23.80 -3.44
N LYS A 188 5.02 -23.48 -2.46
CA LYS A 188 5.06 -24.13 -1.14
C LYS A 188 5.15 -23.09 -0.05
N ILE A 189 4.16 -23.04 0.84
CA ILE A 189 4.19 -22.16 2.01
C ILE A 189 5.04 -22.83 3.09
N ARG A 190 6.08 -22.14 3.57
CA ARG A 190 6.95 -22.63 4.66
C ARG A 190 6.46 -22.13 6.02
N ARG A 191 6.03 -20.87 6.09
CA ARG A 191 5.61 -20.20 7.31
C ARG A 191 4.50 -19.21 7.00
N THR A 192 3.52 -19.09 7.90
CA THR A 192 2.37 -18.19 7.73
C THR A 192 2.52 -16.86 8.48
N LYS A 193 3.36 -16.82 9.53
CA LYS A 193 3.72 -15.60 10.28
C LYS A 193 5.17 -15.68 10.79
N PRO A 194 6.09 -14.81 10.32
CA PRO A 194 5.99 -14.01 9.09
C PRO A 194 5.74 -14.89 7.86
N LEU A 195 5.06 -14.35 6.86
CA LEU A 195 4.73 -15.07 5.64
C LEU A 195 6.02 -15.39 4.87
N ASN A 196 6.26 -16.67 4.65
CA ASN A 196 7.35 -17.18 3.82
C ASN A 196 6.82 -18.29 2.93
N PHE A 197 7.00 -18.13 1.63
CA PHE A 197 6.68 -19.15 0.65
C PHE A 197 7.72 -19.21 -0.46
N LEU A 198 7.85 -20.39 -1.05
CA LEU A 198 8.67 -20.65 -2.22
C LEU A 198 7.77 -20.73 -3.44
N VAL A 199 8.20 -20.13 -4.54
CA VAL A 199 7.56 -20.24 -5.84
C VAL A 199 8.56 -20.86 -6.81
N LYS A 200 8.09 -21.80 -7.62
CA LYS A 200 8.86 -22.35 -8.72
C LYS A 200 8.43 -21.67 -10.01
N ASP A 201 9.41 -21.16 -10.73
CA ASP A 201 9.23 -20.56 -12.04
C ASP A 201 9.08 -21.64 -13.14
N LEU A 202 8.68 -21.25 -14.35
CA LEU A 202 8.65 -22.08 -15.55
C LEU A 202 10.04 -22.61 -15.93
N SER A 203 11.08 -21.82 -15.65
CA SER A 203 12.50 -22.18 -15.82
C SER A 203 13.05 -23.01 -14.66
N ASP A 204 12.18 -23.62 -13.85
CA ASP A 204 12.50 -24.47 -12.68
C ASP A 204 13.27 -23.78 -11.54
N ARG A 205 13.51 -22.47 -11.64
CA ARG A 205 14.14 -21.64 -10.61
C ARG A 205 13.24 -21.52 -9.37
N VAL A 206 13.85 -21.56 -8.19
CA VAL A 206 13.14 -21.40 -6.91
C VAL A 206 13.34 -20.00 -6.38
N ILE A 207 12.23 -19.26 -6.26
CA ILE A 207 12.20 -17.91 -5.73
C ILE A 207 11.60 -17.95 -4.32
N GLU A 208 12.36 -17.49 -3.34
CA GLU A 208 11.90 -17.36 -1.96
C GLU A 208 11.30 -15.98 -1.72
N MET A 209 10.03 -15.96 -1.34
CA MET A 209 9.27 -14.77 -1.00
C MET A 209 9.13 -14.71 0.52
N ALA A 210 9.66 -13.66 1.15
CA ALA A 210 9.70 -13.54 2.60
C ALA A 210 9.26 -12.16 3.09
N GLU A 211 8.44 -12.16 4.14
CA GLU A 211 8.12 -10.97 4.94
C GLU A 211 9.29 -10.64 5.87
N VAL A 212 9.66 -9.36 5.96
CA VAL A 212 10.57 -8.85 7.00
C VAL A 212 9.76 -8.62 8.26
N THR A 213 10.18 -9.23 9.36
CA THR A 213 9.71 -8.85 10.69
C THR A 213 10.62 -7.76 11.25
N ASP A 214 10.01 -6.72 11.79
CA ASP A 214 10.67 -5.82 12.75
C ASP A 214 11.10 -6.57 14.02
#